data_AF-A0A1P8JRN5-F1
#
_entry.id   AF-A0A1P8JRN5-F1
#
_cell.length_a   1.000
_cell.length_b   1.000
_cell.length_c   1.000
_cell.angle_alpha   90.00
_cell.angle_beta   90.00
_cell.angle_gamma   90.00
#
_symmetry.space_group_name_H-M   'P 1'
#
loop_
_entity.id
_entity.type
_entity.pdbx_description
1 polymer ?
#
loop_
_entity_poly.entity_id
_entity_poly.type
_entity_poly.pdbx_seq_one_letter_code
_entity_poly.pdbx_strand_id
1 'polypeptide(L)'
;MATSQVETVSTGADKAKLAVAAALVLAALAAFYLLGKQGQVAQWGALIVGLAAAVGVFVVSEPGKQLIAFGRDSWREVKKVVWPTRKEAVQMTLYVFGFVVIMALFLWLTDKTLEWVFYDLILGWRK
;
A
#
# COMPACT_ATOMS: atom_id res chain seq x y z
N MET A 1 -20.51 -9.41 -17.61
CA MET A 1 -20.76 -8.18 -18.40
C MET A 1 -19.41 -7.52 -18.60
N ALA A 2 -18.95 -7.38 -19.85
CA ALA A 2 -17.68 -6.73 -20.15
C ALA A 2 -17.77 -5.26 -19.74
N THR A 3 -16.97 -4.83 -18.76
CA THR A 3 -16.81 -3.42 -18.42
C THR A 3 -16.04 -2.77 -19.55
N SER A 4 -16.74 -2.07 -20.44
CA SER A 4 -16.12 -1.20 -21.43
C SER A 4 -15.21 -0.22 -20.68
N GLN A 5 -13.91 -0.28 -20.99
CA GLN A 5 -12.94 0.72 -20.54
C GLN A 5 -13.36 2.05 -21.17
N VAL A 6 -14.05 2.88 -20.40
CA VAL A 6 -14.36 4.25 -20.82
C VAL A 6 -13.03 4.97 -20.86
N GLU A 7 -12.46 5.10 -22.05
CA GLU A 7 -11.33 5.96 -22.32
C GLU A 7 -11.79 7.39 -22.07
N THR A 8 -11.62 7.87 -20.83
CA THR A 8 -11.93 9.25 -20.48
C THR A 8 -10.92 10.11 -21.21
N VAL A 9 -11.30 10.63 -22.37
CA VAL A 9 -10.58 11.70 -23.06
C VAL A 9 -10.44 12.83 -22.06
N SER A 10 -9.27 12.92 -21.43
CA SER A 10 -8.96 13.96 -20.48
C SER A 10 -9.06 15.29 -21.21
N THR A 11 -10.14 16.03 -20.96
CA THR A 11 -10.34 17.33 -21.60
C THR A 11 -9.16 18.23 -21.21
N GLY A 12 -8.70 19.10 -22.13
CA GLY A 12 -7.60 20.03 -21.82
C GLY A 12 -7.83 20.82 -20.53
N ALA A 13 -9.10 21.09 -20.20
CA ALA A 13 -9.53 21.70 -18.95
C ALA A 13 -9.20 20.88 -17.68
N ASP A 14 -9.26 19.55 -17.72
CA ASP A 14 -8.97 18.72 -16.54
C ASP A 14 -7.47 18.53 -16.33
N LYS A 15 -6.69 18.49 -17.42
CA LYS A 15 -5.23 18.62 -17.34
C LYS A 15 -4.82 19.98 -16.78
N ALA A 16 -5.53 21.05 -17.15
CA ALA A 16 -5.30 22.38 -16.61
C ALA A 16 -5.61 22.44 -15.11
N LYS A 17 -6.74 21.88 -14.64
CA LYS A 17 -7.05 21.81 -13.19
C LYS A 17 -6.00 21.04 -12.41
N LEU A 18 -5.50 19.93 -12.94
CA LEU A 18 -4.40 19.17 -12.35
C LEU A 18 -3.12 20.00 -12.27
N ALA A 19 -2.75 20.69 -13.36
CA ALA A 19 -1.59 21.57 -13.38
C ALA A 19 -1.74 22.73 -12.39
N VAL A 20 -2.93 23.31 -12.26
CA VAL A 20 -3.25 24.35 -11.27
C VAL A 20 -3.13 23.79 -9.84
N ALA A 21 -3.64 22.59 -9.57
CA ALA A 21 -3.48 21.95 -8.26
C ALA A 21 -1.99 21.74 -7.93
N ALA A 22 -1.19 21.23 -8.87
CA ALA A 22 0.25 21.06 -8.67
C ALA A 22 0.96 22.40 -8.45
N ALA A 23 0.63 23.43 -9.23
CA ALA A 23 1.17 24.78 -9.07
C ALA A 23 0.80 25.39 -7.71
N LEU A 24 -0.43 25.16 -7.22
CA LEU A 24 -0.86 25.61 -5.89
C LEU A 24 -0.08 24.94 -4.77
N VAL A 25 0.24 23.65 -4.89
CA VAL A 25 1.10 22.96 -3.92
C VAL A 25 2.50 23.57 -3.91
N LEU A 26 3.10 23.79 -5.08
CA LEU A 26 4.43 24.42 -5.19
C LEU A 26 4.41 25.85 -4.63
N ALA A 27 3.36 26.62 -4.91
CA ALA A 27 3.17 27.96 -4.38
C ALA A 27 3.00 27.95 -2.86
N ALA A 28 2.26 26.98 -2.29
CA ALA A 28 2.09 26.83 -0.85
C ALA A 28 3.43 26.52 -0.15
N LEU A 29 4.24 25.64 -0.75
CA LEU A 29 5.58 25.34 -0.25
C LEU A 29 6.53 26.55 -0.37
N ALA A 30 6.50 27.26 -1.50
CA ALA A 30 7.29 28.48 -1.67
C ALA A 30 6.88 29.56 -0.66
N ALA A 31 5.58 29.75 -0.45
CA ALA A 31 5.05 30.67 0.56
C ALA A 31 5.52 30.29 1.97
N PHE A 32 5.53 28.99 2.31
CA PHE A 32 6.05 28.50 3.59
C PHE A 32 7.54 28.86 3.79
N TYR A 33 8.39 28.73 2.77
CA TYR A 33 9.80 29.11 2.90
C TYR A 33 10.03 30.62 2.92
N LEU A 34 9.26 31.40 2.14
CA LEU A 34 9.40 32.86 2.07
C LEU A 34 8.86 33.57 3.31
N LEU A 35 7.77 33.06 3.91
CA LEU A 35 7.18 33.61 5.14
C LEU A 35 7.91 33.21 6.42
N GLY A 36 9.02 32.46 6.33
CA GLY A 36 9.80 32.07 7.50
C GLY A 36 10.28 33.26 8.37
N LYS A 37 10.42 34.45 7.78
CA LYS A 37 10.80 35.68 8.50
C LYS A 37 9.65 36.35 9.26
N GLN A 38 8.39 36.03 8.94
CA GLN A 38 7.18 36.68 9.50
C GLN A 38 6.61 35.90 10.71
N GLY A 39 7.25 34.81 11.11
CA GLY A 39 6.90 34.01 12.29
C GLY A 39 6.16 32.71 11.96
N GLN A 40 6.22 31.76 12.89
CA GLN A 40 5.78 30.38 12.69
C GLN A 40 4.28 30.27 12.38
N VAL A 41 3.42 31.08 13.00
CA VAL A 41 1.97 31.03 12.77
C VAL A 41 1.59 31.41 11.33
N ALA A 42 2.22 32.47 10.78
CA ALA A 42 1.98 32.90 9.41
C ALA A 42 2.45 31.84 8.39
N GLN A 43 3.57 31.18 8.69
CA GLN A 43 4.16 30.13 7.87
C GLN A 43 3.23 28.91 7.74
N TRP A 44 2.80 28.37 8.87
CA TRP A 44 1.90 27.21 8.91
C TRP A 44 0.50 27.56 8.40
N GLY A 45 0.01 28.77 8.68
CA GLY A 45 -1.27 29.25 8.16
C GLY A 45 -1.29 29.31 6.64
N ALA A 46 -0.28 29.92 6.02
CA ALA A 46 -0.17 30.00 4.56
C ALA A 46 -0.07 28.62 3.89
N LEU A 47 0.69 27.69 4.49
CA LEU A 47 0.81 26.32 3.99
C LEU A 47 -0.53 25.57 4.05
N ILE A 48 -1.22 25.62 5.18
CA ILE A 48 -2.50 24.93 5.37
C ILE A 48 -3.56 25.47 4.40
N VAL A 49 -3.66 26.79 4.26
CA VAL A 49 -4.61 27.42 3.33
C VAL A 49 -4.26 27.08 1.88
N GLY A 50 -2.98 27.13 1.50
CA GLY A 50 -2.54 26.79 0.15
C GLY A 50 -2.77 25.32 -0.20
N LEU A 51 -2.49 24.40 0.73
CA LEU A 51 -2.78 22.98 0.57
C LEU A 51 -4.28 22.71 0.50
N ALA A 52 -5.09 23.36 1.34
CA ALA A 52 -6.54 23.23 1.29
C ALA A 52 -7.11 23.69 -0.06
N ALA A 53 -6.60 24.80 -0.61
CA ALA A 53 -6.96 25.27 -1.95
C ALA A 53 -6.56 24.27 -3.04
N ALA A 54 -5.34 23.71 -2.97
CA ALA A 54 -4.88 22.70 -3.92
C ALA A 54 -5.73 21.42 -3.88
N VAL A 55 -6.07 20.94 -2.68
CA VAL A 55 -6.97 19.80 -2.49
C VAL A 55 -8.36 20.10 -3.03
N GLY A 56 -8.89 21.30 -2.79
CA GLY A 56 -10.19 21.73 -3.34
C GLY A 56 -10.20 21.66 -4.88
N VAL A 57 -9.17 22.17 -5.54
CA VAL A 57 -9.04 22.10 -7.01
C VAL A 57 -8.88 20.66 -7.48
N PHE A 58 -8.09 19.85 -6.77
CA PHE A 58 -7.86 18.45 -7.11
C PHE A 58 -9.15 17.62 -7.02
N VAL A 59 -9.95 17.77 -5.97
CA VAL A 59 -11.20 17.02 -5.79
C VAL A 59 -12.25 17.34 -6.87
N VAL A 60 -12.24 18.56 -7.41
CA VAL A 60 -13.14 18.97 -8.50
C VAL A 60 -12.65 18.47 -9.88
N SER A 61 -11.38 18.09 -10.00
CA SER A 61 -10.82 17.53 -11.24
C SER A 61 -11.31 16.11 -11.52
N GLU A 62 -11.32 15.72 -12.80
CA GLU A 62 -11.67 14.37 -13.27
C GLU A 62 -11.00 13.23 -12.45
N PRO A 63 -9.66 13.20 -12.27
CA PRO A 63 -9.01 12.15 -11.48
C PRO A 63 -9.36 12.22 -10.00
N GLY A 64 -9.57 13.41 -9.42
CA GLY A 64 -10.00 13.54 -8.03
C GLY A 64 -11.37 12.92 -7.78
N LYS A 65 -12.32 13.13 -8.70
CA LYS A 65 -13.64 12.50 -8.64
C LYS A 65 -13.57 10.99 -8.83
N GLN A 66 -12.74 10.51 -9.76
CA GLN A 66 -12.52 9.09 -9.99
C GLN A 66 -11.94 8.40 -8.75
N LEU A 67 -10.97 9.01 -8.07
CA LEU A 67 -10.38 8.48 -6.84
C LEU A 67 -11.43 8.36 -5.71
N ILE A 68 -12.30 9.37 -5.55
CA ILE A 68 -13.36 9.34 -4.55
C ILE A 68 -14.39 8.24 -4.88
N ALA A 69 -14.79 8.14 -6.14
CA ALA A 69 -15.70 7.08 -6.60
C ALA A 69 -15.09 5.69 -6.36
N PHE A 70 -13.82 5.49 -6.73
CA PHE A 70 -13.08 4.26 -6.49
C PHE A 70 -12.98 3.91 -5.00
N GLY A 71 -12.70 4.89 -4.14
CA GLY A 71 -12.67 4.67 -2.69
C GLY A 71 -14.03 4.24 -2.14
N ARG A 72 -15.11 4.86 -2.60
CA ARG A 72 -16.49 4.46 -2.22
C ARG A 72 -16.82 3.06 -2.68
N ASP A 73 -16.44 2.70 -3.91
CA ASP A 73 -16.72 1.37 -4.47
C ASP A 73 -15.86 0.30 -3.77
N SER A 74 -14.59 0.60 -3.48
CA SER A 74 -13.71 -0.24 -2.68
C SER A 74 -14.29 -0.51 -1.30
N TRP A 75 -14.83 0.51 -0.63
CA TRP A 75 -15.48 0.34 0.68
C TRP A 75 -16.73 -0.55 0.61
N ARG A 76 -17.52 -0.41 -0.46
CA ARG A 76 -18.68 -1.29 -0.70
C ARG A 76 -18.24 -2.73 -0.94
N GLU A 77 -17.12 -2.95 -1.62
CA GLU A 77 -16.59 -4.29 -1.86
C GLU A 77 -16.00 -4.92 -0.60
N VAL A 78 -15.29 -4.14 0.22
CA VAL A 78 -14.79 -4.59 1.53
C VAL A 78 -15.95 -5.03 2.44
N LYS A 79 -17.11 -4.36 2.37
CA LYS A 79 -18.31 -4.79 3.11
C LYS A 79 -18.90 -6.13 2.63
N LYS A 80 -18.61 -6.55 1.40
CA LYS A 80 -19.00 -7.86 0.87
C LYS A 80 -18.03 -8.96 1.27
N VAL A 81 -16.87 -8.62 1.83
CA VAL A 81 -15.91 -9.61 2.33
C VAL A 81 -16.51 -10.30 3.55
N VAL A 82 -16.88 -11.55 3.35
CA VAL A 82 -17.29 -12.43 4.45
C VAL A 82 -16.03 -12.87 5.17
N TRP A 83 -15.80 -12.32 6.36
CA TRP A 83 -14.68 -12.72 7.18
C TRP A 83 -14.88 -14.15 7.68
N PRO A 84 -13.82 -14.99 7.62
CA PRO A 84 -13.92 -16.38 8.02
C PRO A 84 -14.33 -16.49 9.49
N THR A 85 -15.11 -17.51 9.81
CA THR A 85 -15.44 -17.78 11.21
C THR A 85 -14.17 -18.14 11.98
N ARG A 86 -14.16 -17.95 13.32
CA ARG A 86 -13.01 -18.35 14.15
C ARG A 86 -12.58 -19.80 13.91
N LYS A 87 -13.54 -20.68 13.62
CA LYS A 87 -13.29 -22.10 13.34
C LYS A 87 -12.57 -22.28 12.00
N GLU A 88 -13.03 -21.62 10.94
CA GLU A 88 -12.38 -21.65 9.61
C GLU A 88 -10.97 -21.06 9.65
N ALA A 89 -10.79 -19.92 10.32
CA ALA A 89 -9.49 -19.29 10.46
C ALA A 89 -8.48 -20.20 11.18
N VAL A 90 -8.91 -20.85 12.27
CA VAL A 90 -8.09 -21.81 13.01
C VAL A 90 -7.81 -23.06 12.16
N GLN A 91 -8.78 -23.57 11.42
CA GLN A 91 -8.61 -24.73 10.56
C GLN A 91 -7.57 -24.46 9.44
N MET A 92 -7.65 -23.30 8.79
CA MET A 92 -6.65 -22.89 7.79
C MET A 92 -5.27 -22.71 8.41
N THR A 93 -5.20 -22.12 9.61
CA THR A 93 -3.93 -21.99 10.36
C THR A 93 -3.35 -23.37 10.68
N LEU A 94 -4.16 -24.33 11.11
CA LEU A 94 -3.72 -25.70 11.39
C LEU A 94 -3.25 -26.43 10.14
N TYR A 95 -3.88 -26.21 8.98
CA TYR A 95 -3.38 -26.77 7.72
C TYR A 95 -1.99 -26.25 7.38
N VAL A 96 -1.77 -24.94 7.48
CA VAL A 96 -0.45 -24.34 7.24
C VAL A 96 0.55 -24.85 8.28
N PHE A 97 0.18 -24.90 9.56
CA PHE A 97 1.04 -25.38 10.63
C PHE A 97 1.45 -26.84 10.41
N GLY A 98 0.51 -27.72 10.06
CA GLY A 98 0.80 -29.12 9.74
C GLY A 98 1.77 -29.27 8.56
N PHE A 99 1.57 -28.49 7.50
CA PHE A 99 2.49 -28.46 6.36
C PHE A 99 3.92 -28.04 6.78
N VAL A 100 4.04 -26.98 7.57
CA VAL A 100 5.34 -26.50 8.07
C VAL A 100 6.02 -27.54 8.96
N VAL A 101 5.28 -28.23 9.84
CA VAL A 101 5.82 -29.29 10.70
C VAL A 101 6.37 -30.45 9.86
N ILE A 102 5.64 -30.90 8.84
CA ILE A 102 6.11 -31.96 7.94
C ILE A 102 7.42 -31.52 7.26
N MET A 103 7.47 -30.27 6.79
CA MET A 103 8.67 -29.75 6.13
C MET A 103 9.86 -29.61 7.08
N ALA A 104 9.62 -29.16 8.31
CA ALA A 104 10.64 -29.09 9.34
C ALA A 104 11.20 -30.48 9.68
N LEU A 105 10.34 -31.50 9.79
CA LEU A 105 10.78 -32.88 10.03
C LEU A 105 11.57 -33.45 8.86
N PHE A 106 11.14 -33.16 7.62
CA PHE A 106 11.87 -33.59 6.42
C PHE A 106 13.27 -32.97 6.33
N LEU A 107 13.37 -31.66 6.55
CA LEU A 107 14.66 -30.96 6.57
C LEU A 107 15.53 -31.47 7.72
N TRP A 108 14.96 -31.64 8.91
CA TRP A 108 15.69 -32.19 10.06
C TRP A 108 16.26 -33.59 9.78
N LEU A 109 15.47 -34.48 9.15
CA LEU A 109 15.92 -35.81 8.78
C LEU A 109 17.05 -35.75 7.73
N THR A 110 16.90 -34.86 6.75
CA THR A 110 17.91 -34.64 5.70
C THR A 110 19.22 -34.15 6.33
N ASP A 111 19.15 -33.15 7.20
CA ASP A 111 20.31 -32.60 7.90
C ASP A 111 20.99 -33.65 8.76
N LYS A 112 20.23 -34.51 9.46
CA LYS A 112 20.79 -35.63 10.23
C LYS A 112 21.44 -36.70 9.36
N THR A 113 20.86 -36.97 8.20
CA THR A 113 21.44 -37.92 7.25
C THR A 113 22.74 -37.36 6.67
N LEU A 114 22.77 -36.07 6.31
CA LEU A 114 23.97 -35.39 5.86
C LEU A 114 25.03 -35.36 6.97
N GLU A 115 24.65 -34.98 8.19
CA GLU A 115 25.53 -35.01 9.37
C GLU A 115 26.22 -36.38 9.51
N TRP A 116 25.43 -37.45 9.48
CA TRP A 116 25.95 -38.81 9.58
C TRP A 116 26.89 -39.16 8.43
N VAL A 117 26.51 -38.89 7.19
CA VAL A 117 27.36 -39.16 6.01
C VAL A 117 28.67 -38.38 6.08
N PHE A 118 28.64 -37.09 6.41
CA PHE A 118 29.85 -36.29 6.46
C PHE A 118 30.79 -36.71 7.60
N TYR A 119 30.26 -36.92 8.81
CA TYR A 119 31.11 -37.21 9.98
C TYR A 119 31.60 -38.66 10.04
N ASP A 120 30.76 -39.63 9.69
CA ASP A 120 31.12 -41.06 9.80
C ASP A 120 31.76 -41.60 8.50
N LEU A 121 31.30 -41.17 7.31
CA LEU A 121 31.80 -41.73 6.04
C LEU A 121 32.99 -40.95 5.48
N ILE A 122 32.96 -39.62 5.52
CA ILE A 122 33.99 -38.78 4.87
C ILE A 122 35.10 -38.39 5.85
N LEU A 123 34.77 -37.90 7.05
CA LEU A 123 35.78 -37.44 8.01
C LEU A 123 36.33 -38.54 8.92
N GLY A 124 35.65 -39.69 9.06
CA GLY A 124 36.14 -40.85 9.82
C GLY A 124 36.56 -40.55 11.27
N TRP A 125 36.00 -39.50 11.89
CA TRP A 125 36.53 -38.94 13.14
C TRP A 125 35.78 -39.42 14.39
N ARG A 126 34.59 -39.99 14.26
CA ARG A 126 33.91 -40.69 15.36
C ARG A 126 34.26 -42.18 15.36
N LYS A 127 35.34 -42.50 16.06
CA LYS A 127 35.42 -43.69 16.91
C LYS A 127 35.33 -43.25 18.37
#